data_AF-A0A7K0KHE4-F1
#
_entry.id   AF-A0A7K0KHE4-F1
#
_cell.length_a   1.000
_cell.length_b   1.000
_cell.length_c   1.000
_cell.angle_alpha   90.00
_cell.angle_beta   90.00
_cell.angle_gamma   90.00
#
_symmetry.space_group_name_H-M   'P 1'
#
loop_
_entity.id
_entity.type
_entity.pdbx_description
1 polymer ?
#
loop_
_entity_poly.entity_id
_entity_poly.type
_entity_poly.pdbx_seq_one_letter_code
_entity_poly.pdbx_strand_id
1 'polypeptide(L)' 'MKARLKHFAVSVWHLYYDGFRSMTVGRTLWAVILIKLFIIFAVLKLFFFPNFIHEHAQKGQEAEFVSSQILKK' A
#
# COMPACT_ATOMS: atom_id res chain seq x y z
N MET A 1 -39.62 7.44 4.97
CA MET A 1 -39.00 6.85 3.75
C MET A 1 -37.50 6.52 3.87
N LYS A 2 -36.69 7.21 4.71
CA LYS A 2 -35.23 7.00 4.81
C LYS A 2 -34.79 5.68 5.48
N ALA A 3 -35.64 5.04 6.28
CA ALA A 3 -35.29 3.82 7.02
C ALA A 3 -35.16 2.55 6.14
N ARG A 4 -35.91 2.46 5.03
CA ARG A 4 -35.79 1.32 4.10
C ARG A 4 -34.44 1.29 3.38
N LEU A 5 -33.98 2.44 2.89
CA LEU A 5 -32.70 2.54 2.16
C LEU A 5 -31.52 2.10 3.02
N LYS A 6 -31.52 2.43 4.32
CA LYS A 6 -30.51 1.94 5.26
C LYS A 6 -30.52 0.41 5.38
N HIS A 7 -31.70 -0.19 5.50
CA HIS A 7 -31.81 -1.65 5.56
C HIS A 7 -31.32 -2.34 4.28
N PHE A 8 -31.68 -1.82 3.10
CA PHE A 8 -31.21 -2.36 1.82
C PHE A 8 -29.69 -2.25 1.67
N ALA A 9 -29.09 -1.10 2.02
CA ALA A 9 -27.65 -0.91 1.96
C ALA A 9 -26.90 -1.88 2.90
N VAL A 10 -27.43 -2.09 4.11
CA VAL A 10 -26.87 -3.05 5.07
C VAL A 10 -27.00 -4.49 4.58
N SER A 11 -28.13 -4.86 3.97
CA SER A 11 -28.31 -6.19 3.39
C SER A 11 -27.37 -6.46 2.22
N VAL A 12 -27.16 -5.49 1.33
CA VAL A 12 -26.20 -5.60 0.22
C VAL A 12 -24.76 -5.69 0.75
N TRP A 13 -24.42 -4.90 1.77
CA TRP A 13 -23.13 -4.98 2.45
C TRP A 13 -22.90 -6.36 3.09
N HIS A 14 -23.91 -6.90 3.76
CA HIS A 14 -23.83 -8.21 4.39
C HIS A 14 -23.67 -9.31 3.34
N LEU A 15 -24.43 -9.29 2.25
CA LEU A 15 -24.29 -10.25 1.14
C LEU A 15 -22.89 -10.21 0.50
N TYR A 16 -22.34 -9.01 0.27
CA TYR A 16 -21.00 -8.84 -0.29
C TYR A 16 -19.92 -9.32 0.68
N TYR A 17 -20.00 -8.94 1.96
CA TYR A 17 -19.05 -9.36 2.98
C TYR A 17 -19.09 -10.88 3.21
N ASP A 18 -20.29 -11.47 3.25
CA ASP A 18 -20.50 -12.89 3.53
C ASP A 18 -20.12 -13.76 2.31
N GLY A 19 -20.44 -13.32 1.09
CA GLY A 19 -19.97 -13.93 -0.15
C GLY A 19 -18.45 -13.82 -0.33
N PHE A 20 -17.87 -12.67 -0.01
CA PHE A 20 -16.44 -12.44 -0.11
C PHE A 20 -15.64 -13.28 0.90
N ARG A 21 -16.16 -13.48 2.12
CA ARG A 21 -15.52 -14.27 3.19
C ARG A 21 -15.71 -15.77 3.02
N SER A 22 -16.87 -16.23 2.53
CA SER A 22 -17.17 -17.65 2.34
C SER A 22 -16.41 -18.27 1.16
N MET A 23 -15.94 -17.47 0.20
CA MET A 23 -15.16 -17.93 -0.93
C MET A 23 -13.66 -18.07 -0.61
N THR A 24 -13.09 -19.26 -0.83
CA THR A 24 -11.64 -19.50 -0.82
C THR A 24 -10.91 -18.66 -1.87
N VAL A 25 -11.51 -18.49 -3.06
CA VAL A 25 -10.97 -17.68 -4.16
C VAL A 25 -10.81 -16.20 -3.77
N GLY A 26 -11.78 -15.63 -3.04
CA GLY A 26 -11.74 -14.24 -2.58
C GLY A 26 -10.58 -13.97 -1.61
N ARG A 27 -10.38 -14.89 -0.65
CA ARG A 27 -9.24 -14.85 0.28
C ARG A 27 -7.90 -14.94 -0.45
N THR A 28 -7.78 -15.86 -1.41
CA THR A 28 -6.55 -16.00 -2.22
C THR A 28 -6.27 -14.75 -3.04
N LEU A 29 -7.27 -14.18 -3.71
CA LEU A 29 -7.14 -12.93 -4.48
C LEU A 29 -6.68 -11.77 -3.59
N TRP A 30 -7.28 -11.61 -2.42
CA TRP A 30 -6.88 -10.56 -1.48
C TRP A 30 -5.47 -10.76 -0.95
N ALA A 31 -5.09 -12.01 -0.65
CA ALA A 31 -3.72 -12.34 -0.27
C ALA A 31 -2.73 -12.00 -1.40
N VAL A 32 -3.05 -12.31 -2.65
CA VAL A 32 -2.24 -11.96 -3.82
C VAL A 32 -2.11 -10.44 -3.97
N ILE A 33 -3.19 -9.68 -3.81
CA ILE A 33 -3.15 -8.20 -3.85
C ILE A 33 -2.25 -7.66 -2.73
N LEU A 34 -2.43 -8.12 -1.49
CA LEU A 34 -1.60 -7.72 -0.35
C LEU A 34 -0.12 -8.02 -0.57
N ILE A 35 0.20 -9.24 -1.03
CA ILE A 35 1.56 -9.64 -1.35
C ILE A 35 2.14 -8.76 -2.45
N LYS A 36 1.38 -8.51 -3.51
CA LYS A 36 1.86 -7.68 -4.64
C LYS A 36 2.11 -6.24 -4.21
N LEU A 37 1.23 -5.66 -3.40
CA LEU A 37 1.43 -4.34 -2.80
C LEU A 37 2.67 -4.30 -1.90
N PHE A 38 2.86 -5.33 -1.07
CA PHE A 38 4.04 -5.44 -0.22
C PHE A 38 5.32 -5.56 -1.05
N ILE A 39 5.33 -6.39 -2.11
CA ILE A 39 6.47 -6.54 -3.01
C ILE A 39 6.78 -5.23 -3.71
N ILE A 40 5.78 -4.52 -4.26
CA ILE A 40 6.02 -3.22 -4.92
C ILE A 40 6.56 -2.22 -3.90
N PHE A 41 6.00 -2.15 -2.70
CA PHE A 41 6.50 -1.27 -1.65
C PHE A 41 7.92 -1.64 -1.20
N ALA A 42 8.22 -2.94 -1.06
CA ALA A 42 9.52 -3.43 -0.65
C ALA A 42 10.57 -3.26 -1.76
N VAL A 43 10.23 -3.49 -3.03
CA VAL A 43 11.11 -3.25 -4.18
C VAL A 43 11.34 -1.77 -4.36
N LEU A 44 10.30 -0.93 -4.33
CA LEU A 44 10.49 0.52 -4.35
C LEU A 44 11.35 0.94 -3.15
N LYS A 45 11.07 0.48 -1.93
CA LYS A 45 11.87 0.84 -0.76
C LYS A 45 13.31 0.30 -0.81
N LEU A 46 13.54 -0.90 -1.31
CA LEU A 46 14.85 -1.55 -1.35
C LEU A 46 15.65 -1.21 -2.61
N PHE A 47 15.03 -0.72 -3.68
CA PHE A 47 15.74 -0.24 -4.87
C PHE A 47 15.80 1.28 -4.93
N PHE A 48 14.71 2.00 -4.63
CA PHE A 48 14.71 3.48 -4.57
C PHE A 48 15.41 4.04 -3.33
N PHE A 49 15.77 3.27 -2.29
CA PHE A 49 16.62 3.83 -1.23
C PHE A 49 18.10 3.61 -1.50
N PRO A 50 18.63 2.39 -1.66
CA PRO A 50 20.06 2.21 -1.87
C PRO A 50 20.51 2.65 -3.26
N ASN A 51 19.75 2.54 -4.35
CA ASN A 51 20.21 3.07 -5.65
C ASN A 51 20.05 4.59 -5.73
N PHE A 52 18.96 5.17 -5.22
CA PHE A 52 18.82 6.63 -5.19
C PHE A 52 19.88 7.29 -4.29
N ILE A 53 20.29 6.62 -3.22
CA ILE A 53 21.34 7.11 -2.33
C ILE A 53 22.73 6.73 -2.83
N HIS A 54 23.04 5.51 -3.30
CA HIS A 54 24.40 5.20 -3.83
C HIS A 54 24.71 5.92 -5.15
N GLU A 55 23.72 6.17 -6.01
CA GLU A 55 23.93 6.84 -7.29
C GLU A 55 24.14 8.36 -7.11
N HIS A 56 23.76 8.93 -5.95
CA HIS A 56 23.98 10.34 -5.59
C HIS A 56 24.88 10.58 -4.37
N ALA A 57 25.21 9.55 -3.59
CA ALA A 57 26.04 9.63 -2.39
C ALA A 57 27.19 8.63 -2.51
N GLN A 58 28.35 9.19 -2.84
CA GLN A 58 29.63 8.52 -2.65
C GLN A 58 29.77 8.18 -1.16
N LYS A 59 30.14 6.92 -0.87
CA LYS A 59 30.31 6.32 0.47
C LYS A 59 30.59 7.34 1.59
N GLY A 60 29.62 7.51 2.50
CA GLY A 60 29.86 8.14 3.81
C GLY A 60 29.29 9.55 4.04
N GLN A 61 28.59 10.16 3.08
CA GLN A 61 28.04 11.53 3.22
C GLN A 61 26.54 11.65 2.88
N GLU A 62 25.77 10.57 3.07
CA GLU A 62 24.33 10.51 2.78
C GLU A 62 23.52 11.54 3.59
N ALA A 63 23.97 11.87 4.81
CA ALA A 63 23.33 12.87 5.67
C ALA A 63 23.60 14.33 5.23
N GLU A 64 24.70 14.60 4.52
CA GLU A 64 25.13 15.94 4.11
C GLU A 64 24.44 16.40 2.81
N PHE A 65 24.08 15.46 1.94
CA PHE A 65 23.29 15.73 0.74
C PHE A 65 21.81 16.01 1.05
N VAL A 66 21.22 15.28 2.01
CA VAL A 66 19.83 15.50 2.43
C VAL A 66 19.66 16.81 3.20
N SER A 67 20.62 17.18 4.05
CA SER A 67 20.58 18.45 4.78
C SER A 67 20.69 19.66 3.85
N SER A 68 21.55 19.62 2.81
CA SER A 68 21.68 20.74 1.85
C SER A 68 20.45 20.94 0.95
N GLN A 69 19.72 19.87 0.61
CA GLN A 69 18.48 19.95 -0.16
C GLN A 69 17.28 20.43 0.68
N ILE A 70 17.19 20.01 1.95
CA ILE A 70 16.13 20.47 2.86
C ILE A 70 16.37 21.92 3.32
N LEU A 71 17.62 22.35 3.48
CA LEU A 71 17.97 23.72 3.87
C LEU A 71 17.85 24.74 2.73
N LYS A 72 17.67 24.31 1.47
CA LYS A 72 17.48 25.21 0.32
C LYS A 72 16.00 25.40 -0.07
N LYS A 73 15.14 25.64 0.92
CA LYS A 73 13.87 26.33 0.69
C LYS A 73 13.40 27.11 1.90
#